data_AF-A0A562JAA4-F1
#
_entry.id   AF-A0A562JAA4-F1
#
_cell.length_a   1.000
_cell.length_b   1.000
_cell.length_c   1.000
_cell.angle_alpha   90.00
_cell.angle_beta   90.00
_cell.angle_gamma   90.00
#
_symmetry.space_group_name_H-M   'P 1'
#
loop_
_entity.id
_entity.type
_entity.pdbx_description
1 polymer ?
#
loop_
_entity_poly.entity_id
_entity_poly.type
_entity_poly.pdbx_seq_one_letter_code
_entity_poly.pdbx_strand_id
1 'polypeptide(L)'
;MSNNSFSGLEMLKVAILMEEEGYNFYRNGANNTSGKTKEFLIAAASQEFFHKEKFLQLYDELKKGDEAGSEYLYDEEVTNYLRSLIENQVFNKKDEPKEAFKDFESAVLSSLKTEELTVTVYNEMYKGISNHTAKEVMQKIIEEEKQHVEYFKNLLKA
;
A
#
# COMPACT_ATOMS: atom_id res chain seq x y z
N MET A 1 -23.18 -21.57 -3.81
CA MET A 1 -22.36 -20.52 -4.46
C MET A 1 -21.18 -20.30 -3.55
N SER A 2 -19.97 -20.64 -3.98
CA SER A 2 -18.77 -20.37 -3.19
C SER A 2 -18.62 -18.86 -3.11
N ASN A 3 -18.74 -18.30 -1.91
CA ASN A 3 -18.27 -16.95 -1.66
C ASN A 3 -16.76 -16.96 -1.94
N ASN A 4 -16.34 -16.42 -3.09
CA ASN A 4 -14.94 -16.08 -3.36
C ASN A 4 -14.55 -14.83 -2.54
N SER A 5 -14.80 -14.88 -1.23
CA SER A 5 -14.31 -13.89 -0.27
C SER A 5 -12.87 -14.23 0.02
N PHE A 6 -11.95 -13.29 -0.22
CA PHE A 6 -10.61 -13.40 0.33
C PHE A 6 -10.67 -13.66 1.84
N SER A 7 -9.81 -14.53 2.33
CA SER A 7 -9.55 -14.70 3.75
C SER A 7 -8.92 -13.44 4.32
N GLY A 8 -9.01 -13.25 5.64
CA GLY A 8 -8.34 -12.12 6.30
C GLY A 8 -6.82 -12.13 6.08
N LEU A 9 -6.20 -13.30 5.98
CA LEU A 9 -4.77 -13.45 5.71
C LEU A 9 -4.41 -13.07 4.27
N GLU A 10 -5.23 -13.44 3.28
CA GLU A 10 -5.04 -12.98 1.90
C GLU A 10 -5.17 -11.46 1.79
N MET A 11 -6.16 -10.86 2.46
CA MET A 11 -6.31 -9.40 2.48
C MET A 11 -5.06 -8.74 3.08
N LEU A 12 -4.56 -9.25 4.21
CA LEU A 12 -3.34 -8.72 4.81
C LEU A 12 -2.12 -8.90 3.92
N LYS A 13 -2.01 -10.04 3.22
CA LYS A 13 -0.95 -10.28 2.25
C LYS A 13 -1.01 -9.27 1.11
N VAL A 14 -2.21 -8.97 0.59
CA VAL A 14 -2.41 -7.92 -0.43
C VAL A 14 -1.98 -6.56 0.10
N ALA A 15 -2.38 -6.17 1.32
CA ALA A 15 -1.97 -4.90 1.92
C ALA A 15 -0.44 -4.80 2.07
N ILE A 16 0.22 -5.86 2.56
CA ILE A 16 1.70 -5.92 2.66
C ILE A 16 2.37 -5.69 1.30
N LEU A 17 1.84 -6.33 0.25
CA LEU A 17 2.39 -6.17 -1.11
C LEU A 17 2.17 -4.76 -1.64
N MET A 18 1.03 -4.12 -1.34
CA MET A 18 0.76 -2.73 -1.72
C MET A 18 1.75 -1.76 -1.08
N GLU A 19 1.95 -1.86 0.24
CA GLU A 19 2.90 -1.01 0.97
C GLU A 19 4.36 -1.27 0.53
N GLU A 20 4.69 -2.52 0.17
CA GLU A 20 5.99 -2.84 -0.42
C GLU A 20 6.18 -2.16 -1.78
N GLU A 21 5.15 -2.15 -2.63
CA GLU A 21 5.18 -1.46 -3.92
C GLU A 21 5.29 0.06 -3.75
N GLY A 22 4.53 0.66 -2.82
CA GLY A 22 4.62 2.09 -2.51
C GLY A 22 5.98 2.49 -1.96
N TYR A 23 6.52 1.71 -1.03
CA TYR A 23 7.89 1.89 -0.54
C TYR A 23 8.89 1.89 -1.71
N ASN A 24 8.82 0.90 -2.59
CA ASN A 24 9.73 0.77 -3.73
C ASN A 24 9.56 1.92 -4.74
N PHE A 25 8.32 2.34 -5.00
CA PHE A 25 7.99 3.47 -5.86
C PHE A 25 8.66 4.75 -5.38
N TYR A 26 8.44 5.12 -4.11
CA TYR A 26 9.01 6.33 -3.54
C TYR A 26 10.54 6.24 -3.38
N ARG A 27 11.10 5.09 -2.99
CA ARG A 27 12.56 4.89 -2.92
C ARG A 27 13.23 5.03 -4.28
N ASN A 28 12.62 4.48 -5.33
CA ASN A 28 13.13 4.62 -6.68
C ASN A 28 13.12 6.10 -7.11
N GLY A 29 12.01 6.81 -6.88
CA GLY A 29 11.94 8.25 -7.14
C GLY A 29 13.00 9.06 -6.38
N ALA A 30 13.19 8.78 -5.09
CA ALA A 30 14.18 9.47 -4.25
C ALA A 30 15.63 9.25 -4.72
N ASN A 31 15.93 8.08 -5.31
CA ASN A 31 17.25 7.78 -5.86
C ASN A 31 17.57 8.58 -7.14
N ASN A 32 16.54 9.02 -7.85
CA ASN A 32 16.66 9.71 -9.14
C ASN A 32 16.36 11.22 -9.05
N THR A 33 16.14 11.75 -7.84
CA THR A 33 15.78 13.16 -7.61
C THR A 33 16.73 13.80 -6.60
N SER A 34 16.57 15.11 -6.37
CA SER A 34 17.36 15.88 -5.40
C SER A 34 16.53 16.99 -4.75
N GLY A 35 17.10 17.66 -3.73
CA GLY A 35 16.46 18.74 -3.00
C GLY A 35 15.12 18.34 -2.38
N LYS A 36 14.16 19.27 -2.36
CA LYS A 36 12.84 19.09 -1.74
C LYS A 36 12.06 17.87 -2.26
N THR A 37 12.21 17.51 -3.54
CA THR A 37 11.54 16.35 -4.13
C THR A 37 12.07 15.06 -3.52
N LYS A 38 13.39 14.94 -3.38
CA LYS A 38 14.00 13.78 -2.74
C LYS A 38 13.60 13.65 -1.28
N GLU A 39 13.60 14.75 -0.54
CA GLU A 39 13.21 14.78 0.88
C GLU A 39 11.75 14.32 1.07
N PHE A 40 10.84 14.83 0.24
CA PHE A 40 9.45 14.42 0.20
C PHE A 40 9.29 12.91 -0.07
N LEU A 41 9.95 12.39 -1.11
CA LEU A 41 9.86 10.98 -1.48
C LEU A 41 10.47 10.04 -0.41
N ILE A 42 11.53 10.47 0.29
CA ILE A 42 12.08 9.69 1.41
C ILE A 42 11.08 9.65 2.58
N ALA A 43 10.40 10.75 2.86
CA ALA A 43 9.38 10.80 3.91
C ALA A 43 8.20 9.88 3.56
N ALA A 44 7.69 9.96 2.33
CA ALA A 44 6.61 9.09 1.84
C ALA A 44 7.02 7.60 1.92
N ALA A 45 8.19 7.23 1.39
CA ALA A 45 8.72 5.87 1.52
C ALA A 45 8.78 5.38 2.98
N SER A 46 9.13 6.27 3.92
CA SER A 46 9.21 5.88 5.32
C SER A 46 7.84 5.54 5.91
N GLN A 47 6.77 6.22 5.49
CA GLN A 47 5.40 5.90 5.91
C GLN A 47 4.96 4.52 5.41
N GLU A 48 5.13 4.25 4.11
CA GLU A 48 4.83 2.93 3.51
C GLU A 48 5.57 1.80 4.23
N PHE A 49 6.84 2.02 4.59
CA PHE A 49 7.59 1.04 5.36
C PHE A 49 6.93 0.75 6.71
N PHE A 50 6.51 1.79 7.46
CA PHE A 50 5.84 1.60 8.74
C PHE A 50 4.47 0.93 8.60
N HIS A 51 3.70 1.25 7.56
CA HIS A 51 2.43 0.58 7.28
C HIS A 51 2.63 -0.90 6.96
N LYS A 52 3.61 -1.23 6.10
CA LYS A 52 4.00 -2.61 5.79
C LYS A 52 4.32 -3.39 7.07
N GLU A 53 5.14 -2.82 7.95
CA GLU A 53 5.51 -3.48 9.22
C GLU A 53 4.29 -3.70 10.14
N LYS A 54 3.35 -2.76 10.19
CA LYS A 54 2.08 -2.94 10.94
C LYS A 54 1.27 -4.10 10.37
N PHE A 55 1.15 -4.21 9.05
CA PHE A 55 0.43 -5.32 8.42
C PHE A 55 1.16 -6.66 8.58
N LEU A 56 2.49 -6.69 8.50
CA LEU A 56 3.29 -7.89 8.74
C LEU A 56 3.12 -8.42 10.16
N GLN A 57 3.18 -7.54 11.17
CA GLN A 57 2.95 -7.92 12.57
C GLN A 57 1.56 -8.54 12.76
N LEU A 58 0.53 -7.91 12.20
CA LEU A 58 -0.83 -8.41 12.26
C LEU A 58 -0.99 -9.74 11.51
N TYR A 59 -0.36 -9.89 10.36
CA TYR A 59 -0.36 -11.14 9.59
C TYR A 59 0.23 -12.29 10.42
N ASP A 60 1.39 -12.06 11.05
CA ASP A 60 2.06 -13.06 11.89
C ASP A 60 1.26 -13.40 13.15
N GLU A 61 0.53 -12.44 13.72
CA GLU A 61 -0.38 -12.68 14.84
C GLU A 61 -1.56 -13.57 14.44
N LEU A 62 -2.22 -13.28 13.31
CA LEU A 62 -3.36 -14.06 12.85
C LEU A 62 -2.97 -15.43 12.32
N LYS A 63 -1.80 -15.55 11.67
CA LYS A 63 -1.29 -16.82 11.17
C LYS A 63 -1.14 -17.88 12.26
N LYS A 64 -0.71 -17.49 13.47
CA LYS A 64 -0.54 -18.43 14.60
C LYS A 64 -1.84 -19.17 14.97
N GLY A 65 -3.00 -18.64 14.58
CA GLY A 65 -4.30 -19.28 14.77
C GLY A 65 -4.72 -20.22 13.63
N ASP A 66 -4.03 -20.21 12.49
CA ASP A 66 -4.39 -20.92 11.25
C ASP A 66 -3.13 -21.28 10.41
N GLU A 67 -2.12 -21.86 11.05
CA GLU A 67 -0.81 -22.10 10.43
C GLU A 67 -0.87 -23.08 9.25
N ALA A 68 -1.75 -24.09 9.31
CA ALA A 68 -1.88 -25.09 8.26
C ALA A 68 -2.72 -24.61 7.05
N GLY A 69 -3.64 -23.66 7.27
CA GLY A 69 -4.51 -23.11 6.22
C GLY A 69 -3.85 -22.01 5.38
N SER A 70 -2.71 -21.47 5.82
CA SER A 70 -2.12 -20.25 5.26
C SER A 70 -0.76 -20.44 4.58
N GLU A 71 -0.24 -21.67 4.51
CA GLU A 71 1.08 -21.98 3.96
C GLU A 71 1.20 -21.60 2.47
N TYR A 72 0.12 -21.72 1.70
CA TYR A 72 0.07 -21.35 0.28
C TYR A 72 0.33 -19.85 0.02
N LEU A 73 0.15 -18.98 1.02
CA LEU A 73 0.42 -17.53 0.87
C LEU A 73 1.91 -17.19 0.84
N TYR A 74 2.78 -18.17 1.12
CA TYR A 74 4.22 -18.08 0.94
C TYR A 74 4.69 -18.59 -0.42
N ASP A 75 3.81 -19.26 -1.15
CA ASP A 75 4.11 -19.70 -2.50
C ASP A 75 4.36 -18.49 -3.41
N GLU A 76 5.39 -18.59 -4.23
CA GLU A 76 5.82 -17.50 -5.11
C GLU A 76 4.80 -17.23 -6.22
N GLU A 77 4.15 -18.28 -6.74
CA GLU A 77 3.10 -18.16 -7.76
C GLU A 77 1.88 -17.46 -7.18
N VAL A 78 1.48 -17.81 -5.96
CA VAL A 78 0.37 -17.15 -5.25
C VAL A 78 0.71 -15.70 -4.96
N THR A 79 1.91 -15.42 -4.46
CA THR A 79 2.36 -14.05 -4.19
C THR A 79 2.37 -13.21 -5.46
N ASN A 80 2.88 -13.75 -6.57
CA ASN A 80 2.89 -13.07 -7.87
C ASN A 80 1.46 -12.88 -8.42
N TYR A 81 0.57 -13.85 -8.23
CA TYR A 81 -0.84 -13.72 -8.58
C TYR A 81 -1.50 -12.56 -7.82
N LEU A 82 -1.36 -12.53 -6.49
CA LEU A 82 -1.92 -11.45 -5.66
C LEU A 82 -1.33 -10.10 -6.04
N ARG A 83 -0.02 -10.04 -6.32
CA ARG A 83 0.64 -8.83 -6.82
C ARG A 83 0.05 -8.38 -8.16
N SER A 84 -0.21 -9.30 -9.09
CA SER A 84 -0.80 -8.97 -10.40
C SER A 84 -2.22 -8.36 -10.30
N LEU A 85 -2.96 -8.64 -9.22
CA LEU A 85 -4.27 -8.04 -8.96
C LEU A 85 -4.17 -6.56 -8.58
N ILE A 86 -3.06 -6.13 -7.98
CA ILE A 86 -2.84 -4.74 -7.52
C ILE A 86 -2.00 -3.90 -8.48
N GLU A 87 -1.11 -4.52 -9.26
CA GLU A 87 -0.16 -3.84 -10.18
C GLU A 87 -0.84 -2.99 -11.27
N ASN A 88 -2.12 -3.22 -11.57
CA ASN A 88 -2.90 -2.39 -12.52
C ASN A 88 -3.94 -1.51 -11.84
N GLN A 89 -4.05 -1.59 -10.52
CA GLN A 89 -4.96 -0.76 -9.74
C GLN A 89 -4.19 0.41 -9.17
N VAL A 90 -3.19 0.20 -8.31
CA VAL A 90 -2.59 1.30 -7.50
C VAL A 90 -1.31 1.87 -8.12
N PHE A 91 -0.43 1.00 -8.62
CA PHE A 91 0.88 1.39 -9.16
C PHE A 91 1.00 1.03 -10.63
N ASN A 92 0.60 1.93 -11.52
CA ASN A 92 0.72 1.69 -12.95
C ASN A 92 2.19 1.64 -13.39
N LYS A 93 2.75 0.44 -13.58
CA LYS A 93 4.13 0.24 -14.08
C LYS A 93 4.40 0.83 -15.46
N LYS A 94 3.36 1.24 -16.21
CA LYS A 94 3.51 1.90 -17.52
C LYS A 94 3.75 3.40 -17.42
N ASP A 95 3.45 4.02 -16.28
CA ASP A 95 3.85 5.39 -16.04
C ASP A 95 5.35 5.38 -15.76
N GLU A 96 6.14 5.89 -16.71
CA GLU A 96 7.60 5.95 -16.52
C GLU A 96 7.90 6.72 -15.23
N PRO A 97 8.62 6.12 -14.26
CA PRO A 97 8.97 6.78 -13.00
C PRO A 97 9.65 8.15 -13.19
N LYS A 98 10.24 8.38 -14.38
CA LYS A 98 10.81 9.66 -14.77
C LYS A 98 9.80 10.80 -14.82
N GLU A 99 8.61 10.57 -15.38
CA GLU A 99 7.59 11.61 -15.47
C GLU A 99 6.87 11.80 -14.13
N ALA A 100 6.68 10.72 -13.38
CA ALA A 100 6.08 10.77 -12.04
C ALA A 100 6.92 11.64 -11.07
N PHE A 101 8.23 11.70 -11.24
CA PHE A 101 9.14 12.40 -10.33
C PHE A 101 10.00 13.49 -11.00
N LYS A 102 9.59 14.00 -12.17
CA LYS A 102 10.36 14.99 -12.93
C LYS A 102 10.62 16.30 -12.17
N ASP A 103 9.67 16.69 -11.33
CA ASP A 103 9.72 17.85 -10.46
C ASP A 103 8.88 17.58 -9.20
N PHE A 104 8.91 18.54 -8.28
CA PHE A 104 8.19 18.43 -7.01
C PHE A 104 6.67 18.32 -7.19
N GLU A 105 6.09 19.12 -8.08
CA GLU A 105 4.65 19.15 -8.31
C GLU A 105 4.16 17.81 -8.86
N SER A 106 4.88 17.25 -9.83
CA SER A 106 4.58 15.95 -10.45
C SER A 106 4.75 14.81 -9.45
N ALA A 107 5.77 14.88 -8.59
CA ALA A 107 5.96 13.91 -7.51
C ALA A 107 4.78 13.92 -6.53
N VAL A 108 4.37 15.11 -6.07
CA VAL A 108 3.24 15.24 -5.16
C VAL A 108 1.93 14.81 -5.82
N LEU A 109 1.70 15.18 -7.08
CA LEU A 109 0.49 14.80 -7.82
C LEU A 109 0.40 13.28 -8.03
N SER A 110 1.52 12.64 -8.37
CA SER A 110 1.58 11.18 -8.51
C SER A 110 1.31 10.49 -7.17
N SER A 111 1.95 10.96 -6.10
CA SER A 111 1.76 10.44 -4.74
C SER A 111 0.31 10.58 -4.29
N LEU A 112 -0.32 11.75 -4.52
CA LEU A 112 -1.72 11.98 -4.21
C LEU A 112 -2.64 10.96 -4.87
N LYS A 113 -2.45 10.68 -6.17
CA LYS A 113 -3.26 9.69 -6.89
C LYS A 113 -3.07 8.29 -6.31
N THR A 114 -1.83 7.94 -5.95
CA THR A 114 -1.51 6.68 -5.29
C THR A 114 -2.27 6.57 -3.97
N GLU A 115 -2.19 7.57 -3.09
CA GLU A 115 -2.88 7.53 -1.79
C GLU A 115 -4.41 7.47 -1.91
N GLU A 116 -5.00 8.24 -2.83
CA GLU A 116 -6.45 8.21 -3.07
C GLU A 116 -6.93 6.80 -3.50
N LEU A 117 -6.09 6.09 -4.25
CA LEU A 117 -6.37 4.74 -4.72
C LEU A 117 -6.13 3.70 -3.62
N THR A 118 -5.06 3.83 -2.84
CA THR A 118 -4.81 3.02 -1.64
C THR A 118 -6.00 3.11 -0.67
N VAL A 119 -6.48 4.33 -0.37
CA VAL A 119 -7.68 4.54 0.46
C VAL A 119 -8.89 3.83 -0.13
N THR A 120 -9.10 3.89 -1.44
CA THR A 120 -10.22 3.21 -2.11
C THR A 120 -10.14 1.70 -1.93
N VAL A 121 -8.97 1.11 -2.21
CA VAL A 121 -8.75 -0.34 -2.09
C VAL A 121 -8.91 -0.80 -0.64
N TYR A 122 -8.32 -0.09 0.33
CA TYR A 122 -8.42 -0.44 1.74
C TYR A 122 -9.85 -0.33 2.28
N ASN A 123 -10.63 0.66 1.84
CA ASN A 123 -12.05 0.72 2.20
C ASN A 123 -12.86 -0.48 1.66
N GLU A 124 -12.54 -0.99 0.46
CA GLU A 124 -13.17 -2.20 -0.05
C GLU A 124 -12.75 -3.44 0.74
N MET A 125 -11.47 -3.58 1.05
CA MET A 125 -10.96 -4.68 1.89
C MET A 125 -11.60 -4.66 3.28
N TYR A 126 -11.70 -3.48 3.91
CA TYR A 126 -12.28 -3.28 5.23
C TYR A 126 -13.71 -3.85 5.37
N LYS A 127 -14.51 -3.84 4.30
CA LYS A 127 -15.87 -4.40 4.29
C LYS A 127 -15.88 -5.92 4.48
N GLY A 128 -14.84 -6.61 4.01
CA GLY A 128 -14.70 -8.06 4.10
C GLY A 128 -13.98 -8.55 5.36
N ILE A 129 -13.31 -7.66 6.11
CA ILE A 129 -12.60 -8.03 7.34
C ILE A 129 -13.60 -8.35 8.46
N SER A 130 -13.57 -9.61 8.89
CA SER A 130 -14.37 -10.12 10.01
C SER A 130 -13.62 -10.11 11.35
N ASN A 131 -12.29 -10.22 11.32
CA ASN A 131 -11.46 -10.19 12.52
C ASN A 131 -11.37 -8.77 13.11
N HIS A 132 -11.67 -8.61 14.39
CA HIS A 132 -11.73 -7.30 15.05
C HIS A 132 -10.39 -6.57 15.04
N THR A 133 -9.30 -7.24 15.45
CA THR A 133 -7.95 -6.67 15.48
C THR A 133 -7.52 -6.20 14.09
N ALA A 134 -7.74 -7.02 13.07
CA ALA A 134 -7.41 -6.64 11.71
C ALA A 134 -8.23 -5.44 11.22
N LYS A 135 -9.49 -5.36 11.64
CA LYS A 135 -10.38 -4.25 11.31
C LYS A 135 -9.90 -2.95 11.93
N GLU A 136 -9.46 -2.97 13.18
CA GLU A 136 -8.91 -1.80 13.87
C GLU A 136 -7.59 -1.31 13.24
N VAL A 137 -6.67 -2.22 12.89
CA VAL A 137 -5.41 -1.87 12.21
C VAL A 137 -5.68 -1.28 10.84
N MET A 138 -6.53 -1.92 10.03
CA MET A 138 -6.93 -1.42 8.72
C MET A 138 -7.58 -0.04 8.82
N GLN A 139 -8.48 0.17 9.79
CA GLN A 139 -9.10 1.47 10.01
C GLN A 139 -8.08 2.56 10.32
N LYS A 140 -7.10 2.28 11.20
CA LYS A 140 -6.06 3.26 11.54
C LYS A 140 -5.24 3.65 10.32
N ILE A 141 -4.84 2.68 9.50
CA ILE A 141 -4.06 2.94 8.28
C ILE A 141 -4.90 3.71 7.25
N ILE A 142 -6.17 3.36 7.06
CA ILE A 142 -7.09 4.15 6.19
C ILE A 142 -7.15 5.62 6.61
N GLU A 143 -7.19 5.91 7.92
CA GLU A 143 -7.20 7.29 8.39
C GLU A 143 -5.83 7.98 8.24
N GLU A 144 -4.72 7.25 8.36
CA GLU A 144 -3.36 7.75 8.05
C GLU A 144 -3.25 8.11 6.56
N GLU A 145 -3.70 7.25 5.64
CA GLU A 145 -3.66 7.55 4.20
C GLU A 145 -4.56 8.72 3.79
N LYS A 146 -5.73 8.86 4.43
CA LYS A 146 -6.56 10.07 4.23
C LYS A 146 -5.84 11.35 4.68
N GLN A 147 -5.02 11.28 5.74
CA GLN A 147 -4.21 12.41 6.16
C GLN A 147 -3.10 12.71 5.14
N HIS A 148 -2.48 11.68 4.54
CA HIS A 148 -1.53 11.85 3.44
C HIS A 148 -2.18 12.52 2.22
N VAL A 149 -3.37 12.07 1.81
CA VAL A 149 -4.17 12.69 0.73
C VAL A 149 -4.36 14.19 0.98
N GLU A 150 -4.84 14.57 2.17
CA GLU A 150 -5.08 15.99 2.47
C GLU A 150 -3.78 16.80 2.58
N TYR A 151 -2.71 16.20 3.12
CA TYR A 151 -1.39 16.82 3.16
C TYR A 151 -0.85 17.08 1.74
N PHE A 152 -0.91 16.08 0.85
CA PHE A 152 -0.43 16.21 -0.53
C PHE A 152 -1.26 17.21 -1.35
N LYS A 153 -2.59 17.24 -1.16
CA LYS A 153 -3.45 18.30 -1.75
C LYS A 153 -3.03 19.70 -1.32
N ASN A 154 -2.62 19.88 -0.07
CA ASN A 154 -2.19 21.18 0.42
C ASN A 154 -0.83 21.60 -0.16
N LEU A 155 0.09 20.66 -0.39
CA LEU A 155 1.36 20.92 -1.06
C LEU A 155 1.19 21.40 -2.52
N LEU A 156 0.12 20.99 -3.21
CA LEU A 156 -0.18 21.43 -4.59
C LEU A 156 -0.88 22.80 -4.67
N LYS A 157 -1.44 23.29 -3.56
CA LYS A 157 -2.11 24.60 -3.50
C LYS A 157 -1.18 25.74 -3.09
N ALA A 158 0.01 25.40 -2.58
CA ALA A 158 1.01 26.32 -2.04
C ALA A 158 1.99 26.78 -3.12
#